data_AF-A0A938NM24-F1
#
_entry.id   AF-A0A938NM24-F1
#
_cell.length_a   1.000
_cell.length_b   1.000
_cell.length_c   1.000
_cell.angle_alpha   90.00
_cell.angle_beta   90.00
_cell.angle_gamma   90.00
#
_symmetry.space_group_name_H-M   'P 1'
#
loop_
_entity.id
_entity.type
_entity.pdbx_description
1 polymer ?
#
loop_
_entity_poly.entity_id
_entity_poly.type
_entity_poly.pdbx_seq_one_letter_code
_entity_poly.pdbx_strand_id
1 'polypeptide(L)' 'MIYTITLNPALDHYLEVEDLDVDDANRVHAEALYAGGKGIDVSRAIRH' A
#
# COMPACT_ATOMS: atom_id res chain seq x y z
N MET A 1 -0.79 -26.02 5.71
CA MET A 1 -1.16 -24.68 6.19
C MET A 1 0.06 -23.78 6.05
N ILE A 2 -0.07 -22.63 5.40
CA ILE A 2 1.03 -21.68 5.19
C ILE A 2 0.80 -20.50 6.12
N TYR A 3 1.84 -20.04 6.81
CA TYR A 3 1.79 -18.90 7.72
C TYR A 3 2.80 -17.84 7.28
N THR A 4 2.42 -16.58 7.40
CA THR A 4 3.29 -15.43 7.12
C THR A 4 3.43 -14.56 8.35
N ILE A 5 4.63 -14.00 8.58
CA ILE A 5 4.89 -13.05 9.66
C ILE A 5 5.31 -11.72 9.05
N THR A 6 4.65 -10.64 9.47
CA THR A 6 5.06 -9.26 9.17
C THR A 6 5.39 -8.58 10.48
N LEU A 7 6.68 -8.38 10.75
CA LEU A 7 7.14 -7.76 12.00
C LEU A 7 6.81 -6.27 12.09
N ASN A 8 6.73 -5.61 10.94
CA ASN A 8 6.37 -4.20 10.82
C ASN A 8 5.23 -4.06 9.80
N PRO A 9 3.98 -4.37 10.18
CA PRO A 9 2.83 -4.18 9.30
C PRO A 9 2.60 -2.68 9.06
N ALA A 10 1.99 -2.36 7.93
CA ALA A 10 1.69 -0.98 7.57
C ALA A 10 0.24 -0.86 7.07
N LEU A 11 -0.28 0.36 7.16
CA LEU A 11 -1.41 0.79 6.35
C LEU A 11 -0.81 1.54 5.18
N ASP A 12 -0.78 0.91 4.01
CA ASP A 12 -0.23 1.53 2.83
C ASP A 12 -1.27 2.51 2.27
N HIS A 13 -0.84 3.76 2.08
CA HIS A 13 -1.65 4.83 1.54
C HIS A 13 -1.21 5.09 0.10
N TYR A 14 -2.03 4.66 -0.85
CA TYR A 14 -1.82 4.95 -2.26
C TYR A 14 -2.57 6.21 -2.64
N LEU A 15 -1.82 7.17 -3.15
CA LEU A 15 -2.33 8.46 -3.59
C LEU A 15 -2.13 8.54 -5.10
N GLU A 16 -3.21 8.82 -5.81
CA GLU A 16 -3.17 9.09 -7.24
C GLU A 16 -3.20 10.61 -7.46
N VAL A 17 -2.19 11.08 -8.19
CA VAL A 17 -2.03 12.47 -8.61
C VAL A 17 -1.89 12.48 -10.12
N GLU A 18 -2.35 13.56 -10.77
CA GLU A 18 -2.25 13.69 -12.24
C GLU A 18 -0.79 13.80 -12.67
N ASP A 19 -0.05 14.71 -12.03
CA ASP A 19 1.39 14.90 -12.14
C ASP A 19 2.00 14.98 -10.74
N LEU A 20 3.24 14.51 -10.60
CA LEU A 20 4.02 14.65 -9.37
C LEU A 20 5.00 15.82 -9.54
N ASP A 21 4.65 16.96 -8.97
CA ASP A 21 5.49 18.16 -8.98
C ASP A 21 6.31 18.26 -7.69
N VAL A 22 7.63 18.26 -7.83
CA VAL A 22 8.55 18.37 -6.70
C VAL A 22 8.63 19.84 -6.29
N ASP A 23 8.60 20.11 -4.99
CA ASP A 23 8.62 21.45 -4.39
C ASP A 23 7.33 22.30 -4.57
N ASP A 24 6.24 21.71 -5.07
CA ASP A 24 4.92 22.33 -5.13
C ASP A 24 3.82 21.47 -4.47
N ALA A 25 2.64 22.07 -4.28
CA ALA A 25 1.46 21.42 -3.73
C ALA A 25 0.81 20.49 -4.76
N ASN A 26 0.90 19.18 -4.49
CA ASN A 26 0.25 18.14 -5.29
C ASN A 26 -1.22 17.95 -4.86
N ARG A 27 -2.14 17.83 -5.82
CA ARG A 27 -3.57 17.59 -5.56
C ARG A 27 -3.91 16.12 -5.83
N VAL A 28 -4.29 15.41 -4.76
CA VAL A 28 -4.76 14.03 -4.83
C VAL A 28 -6.16 14.02 -5.42
N HIS A 29 -6.38 13.22 -6.47
CA HIS A 29 -7.71 13.04 -7.07
C HIS A 29 -8.34 11.68 -6.74
N ALA A 30 -7.54 10.69 -6.33
CA ALA A 30 -8.02 9.43 -5.78
C ALA A 30 -7.08 8.91 -4.68
N GLU A 31 -7.66 8.19 -3.71
CA GLU A 31 -6.89 7.52 -2.67
C GLU A 31 -7.40 6.09 -2.44
N ALA A 32 -6.48 5.21 -2.03
CA ALA A 32 -6.78 3.87 -1.58
C ALA A 32 -5.92 3.51 -0.37
N LEU A 33 -6.55 2.82 0.60
CA LEU A 33 -5.89 2.31 1.79
C LEU A 33 -5.90 0.77 1.75
N TYR A 34 -4.75 0.15 2.00
CA TYR A 34 -4.63 -1.30 2.05
C TYR A 34 -3.74 -1.75 3.20
N ALA A 35 -4.06 -2.91 3.76
CA ALA A 35 -3.17 -3.57 4.70
C ALA A 35 -1.91 -4.02 3.95
N GLY A 36 -0.77 -3.47 4.34
CA GLY A 36 0.52 -3.64 3.70
C GLY A 36 1.54 -4.35 4.56
N GLY A 37 2.59 -4.80 3.90
CA GLY A 37 3.75 -5.43 4.53
C GLY A 37 3.93 -6.86 4.06
N LYS A 38 5.20 -7.26 3.94
CA LYS A 38 5.62 -8.43 3.15
C LYS A 38 4.80 -9.70 3.42
N GLY A 39 4.60 -10.08 4.68
CA GLY A 39 3.81 -11.26 5.00
C GLY A 39 2.32 -11.11 4.69
N ILE A 40 1.76 -9.92 4.87
CA ILE A 40 0.36 -9.60 4.53
C ILE A 40 0.17 -9.67 3.01
N ASP A 41 1.09 -9.09 2.24
CA ASP A 41 1.04 -9.13 0.77
C ASP A 41 1.20 -10.54 0.22
N VAL A 42 2.12 -11.34 0.79
CA VAL A 42 2.25 -12.76 0.44
C VAL A 42 0.97 -13.53 0.80
N SER A 43 0.36 -13.28 1.96
CA SER A 43 -0.91 -13.90 2.34
C SER A 43 -2.04 -13.54 1.38
N ARG A 44 -2.11 -12.30 0.90
CA ARG A 44 -3.09 -11.85 -0.11
C ARG A 44 -2.86 -12.56 -1.44
N ALA A 45 -1.62 -12.64 -1.90
CA ALA A 45 -1.27 -13.25 -3.18
C ALA A 45 -1.58 -14.76 -3.24
N ILE A 46 -1.45 -15.48 -2.12
CA ILE A 46 -1.70 -16.93 -2.05
C ILE A 46 -3.20 -17.24 -1.88
N ARG A 47 -4.01 -16.29 -1.39
CA ARG A 47 -5.46 -16.48 -1.17
C ARG A 47 -6.31 -16.14 -2.40
N HIS A 48 -5.70 -15.52 -3.41
CA HIS A 48 -6.24 -15.34 -4.76
C HIS A 48 -5.92 -16.55 -5.64
#